data_AF-A0A538TGC4-F1
#
_entry.id   AF-A0A538TGC4-F1
#
_cell.length_a   1.000
_cell.length_b   1.000
_cell.length_c   1.000
_cell.angle_alpha   90.00
_cell.angle_beta   90.00
_cell.angle_gamma   90.00
#
_symmetry.space_group_name_H-M   'P 1'
#
loop_
_entity.id
_entity.type
_entity.pdbx_description
1 polymer ?
#
loop_
_entity_poly.entity_id
_entity_poly.type
_entity_poly.pdbx_seq_one_letter_code
_entity_poly.pdbx_strand_id
1 'polypeptide(L)'
;MTPLLTAVALVAFASNSILCRLALGAREIDAASFTLVRLLSGALTLLLLRAAAASRVAPKTRVPTRHGPWLPAALLFIYAAPFSFAYIRLSAGTGALILFACVQATMLIGAIRSGERFQWLEGIGLAIALAGLTYLVSPGLSAPPPLGSALMAIAGVSWGLYSLRGRGSADPLGDTTLNFIWALPLALFVSLVAVRGAHLSPRGIALATA
;
A
#
# COMPACT_ATOMS: atom_id res chain seq x y z
N MET A 1 23.12 -8.27 -3.96
CA MET A 1 22.45 -7.25 -3.11
C MET A 1 20.95 -7.19 -3.34
N THR A 2 20.46 -7.34 -4.58
CA THR A 2 19.03 -7.39 -4.93
C THR A 2 18.18 -8.35 -4.10
N PRO A 3 18.55 -9.64 -3.88
CA PRO A 3 17.69 -10.56 -3.14
C PRO A 3 17.53 -10.19 -1.66
N LEU A 4 18.55 -9.59 -1.05
CA LEU A 4 18.48 -9.10 0.33
C LEU A 4 17.52 -7.92 0.45
N LEU A 5 17.62 -6.94 -0.45
CA LEU A 5 16.71 -5.79 -0.48
C LEU A 5 15.26 -6.23 -0.77
N THR A 6 15.08 -7.21 -1.65
CA THR A 6 13.77 -7.83 -1.90
C THR A 6 13.24 -8.52 -0.64
N ALA A 7 14.05 -9.30 0.07
CA ALA A 7 13.63 -9.96 1.31
C ALA A 7 13.22 -8.94 2.38
N VAL A 8 14.00 -7.87 2.56
CA VAL A 8 13.66 -6.77 3.47
C VAL A 8 12.34 -6.10 3.08
N ALA A 9 12.13 -5.83 1.79
CA ALA A 9 10.88 -5.24 1.30
C ALA A 9 9.68 -6.17 1.53
N LEU A 10 9.83 -7.48 1.32
CA LEU A 10 8.78 -8.48 1.56
C LEU A 10 8.46 -8.60 3.06
N VAL A 11 9.48 -8.59 3.92
CA VAL A 11 9.28 -8.57 5.39
C VAL A 11 8.55 -7.30 5.80
N ALA A 12 8.92 -6.13 5.29
CA ALA A 12 8.22 -4.88 5.57
C ALA A 12 6.75 -4.93 5.11
N PHE A 13 6.46 -5.51 3.95
CA PHE A 13 5.10 -5.65 3.44
C PHE A 13 4.26 -6.63 4.27
N ALA A 14 4.84 -7.75 4.71
CA ALA A 14 4.21 -8.70 5.61
C ALA A 14 3.91 -8.06 6.98
N SER A 15 4.90 -7.40 7.57
CA SER A 15 4.78 -6.66 8.82
C SER A 15 3.71 -5.57 8.75
N ASN A 16 3.63 -4.82 7.65
CA ASN A 16 2.57 -3.82 7.43
C ASN A 16 1.17 -4.41 7.60
N SER A 17 0.90 -5.58 7.01
CA SER A 17 -0.40 -6.24 7.12
C SER A 17 -0.71 -6.72 8.54
N ILE A 18 0.31 -7.21 9.25
CA ILE A 18 0.20 -7.65 10.65
C ILE A 18 -0.07 -6.45 11.57
N LEU A 19 0.72 -5.38 11.46
CA LEU A 19 0.57 -4.16 12.26
C LEU A 19 -0.80 -3.52 12.05
N CYS A 20 -1.28 -3.44 10.80
CA CYS A 20 -2.61 -2.95 10.49
C CYS A 20 -3.70 -3.81 11.15
N ARG A 21 -3.57 -5.14 11.09
CA ARG A 21 -4.53 -6.05 11.73
C ARG A 21 -4.48 -5.94 13.25
N LEU A 22 -3.32 -5.75 13.86
CA LEU A 22 -3.19 -5.54 15.31
C LEU A 22 -3.83 -4.22 15.73
N ALA A 23 -3.67 -3.14 14.95
CA ALA A 23 -4.24 -1.84 15.26
C ALA A 23 -5.77 -1.80 15.06
N LEU A 24 -6.23 -2.28 13.90
CA LEU A 24 -7.62 -2.13 13.46
C LEU A 24 -8.51 -3.28 13.89
N GLY A 25 -7.98 -4.51 13.89
CA GLY A 25 -8.72 -5.71 14.28
C GLY A 25 -9.00 -5.75 15.79
N ALA A 26 -8.07 -5.26 16.61
CA ALA A 26 -8.26 -5.10 18.05
C ALA A 26 -8.97 -3.78 18.43
N ARG A 27 -9.36 -2.96 17.44
CA ARG A 27 -10.00 -1.64 17.62
C ARG A 27 -9.18 -0.66 18.50
N GLU A 28 -7.86 -0.77 18.47
CA GLU A 28 -6.96 0.17 19.15
C GLU A 28 -7.05 1.56 18.54
N ILE A 29 -7.36 1.65 17.26
CA ILE A 29 -7.56 2.90 16.52
C ILE A 29 -8.59 2.70 15.40
N ASP A 30 -9.36 3.74 15.08
CA ASP A 30 -10.30 3.70 13.96
C ASP A 30 -9.58 3.76 12.59
N ALA A 31 -10.21 3.25 11.53
CA ALA A 31 -9.56 3.16 10.22
C ALA A 31 -9.21 4.52 9.61
N ALA A 32 -10.03 5.55 9.82
CA ALA A 32 -9.79 6.86 9.22
C ALA A 32 -8.58 7.54 9.87
N SER A 33 -8.52 7.53 11.21
CA SER A 33 -7.39 8.04 11.99
C SER A 33 -6.12 7.23 11.73
N PHE A 34 -6.23 5.90 11.62
CA PHE A 34 -5.09 5.05 11.27
C PHE A 34 -4.51 5.39 9.90
N THR A 35 -5.36 5.53 8.87
CA THR A 35 -4.91 5.92 7.53
C THR A 35 -4.23 7.28 7.54
N LEU A 36 -4.80 8.27 8.25
CA LEU A 36 -4.23 9.61 8.35
C LEU A 36 -2.85 9.59 9.02
N VAL A 37 -2.73 8.93 10.18
CA VAL A 37 -1.46 8.83 10.92
C VAL A 37 -0.41 8.11 10.08
N ARG A 38 -0.78 7.03 9.39
CA ARG A 38 0.14 6.25 8.54
C ARG A 38 0.65 7.05 7.34
N LEU A 39 -0.24 7.79 6.67
CA LEU A 39 0.16 8.68 5.57
C LEU A 39 1.00 9.86 6.07
N LEU A 40 0.67 10.45 7.23
CA LEU A 40 1.46 11.54 7.81
C LEU A 40 2.86 11.07 8.20
N SER A 41 2.97 9.94 8.90
CA SER A 41 4.25 9.35 9.28
C SER A 41 5.10 8.99 8.06
N GLY A 42 4.48 8.39 7.03
CA GLY A 42 5.15 8.10 5.76
C GLY A 42 5.65 9.37 5.07
N ALA A 43 4.83 10.42 4.98
CA ALA A 43 5.22 11.70 4.41
C ALA A 43 6.41 12.32 5.14
N LEU A 44 6.38 12.34 6.48
CA LEU A 44 7.47 12.86 7.31
C LEU A 44 8.75 12.05 7.13
N THR A 45 8.66 10.72 7.15
CA THR A 45 9.82 9.84 6.95
C THR A 45 10.45 10.05 5.57
N LEU A 46 9.63 10.13 4.52
CA LEU A 46 10.11 10.39 3.16
C LEU A 46 10.74 11.78 3.01
N LEU A 47 10.18 12.80 3.66
CA LEU A 47 10.78 14.14 3.72
C LEU A 47 12.15 14.12 4.40
N LEU A 48 12.29 13.41 5.52
CA LEU A 48 13.58 13.26 6.22
C LEU A 48 14.60 12.50 5.37
N LEU A 49 14.20 11.39 4.75
CA LEU A 49 15.06 10.62 3.84
C LEU A 49 15.49 11.47 2.65
N ARG A 50 14.57 12.26 2.08
CA ARG A 50 14.87 13.18 0.98
C ARG A 50 15.81 14.29 1.40
N ALA A 51 15.63 14.87 2.60
CA ALA A 51 16.54 15.87 3.14
C ALA A 51 17.94 15.30 3.37
N ALA A 52 18.04 14.10 3.95
CA ALA A 52 19.32 13.41 4.16
C ALA A 52 20.01 13.00 2.85
N ALA A 53 19.24 12.66 1.82
CA ALA A 53 19.77 12.30 0.50
C ALA A 53 20.18 13.53 -0.33
N ALA A 54 19.49 14.67 -0.18
CA ALA A 54 19.82 15.92 -0.86
C ALA A 54 21.23 16.43 -0.50
N SER A 55 21.70 16.12 0.71
CA SER A 55 23.07 16.43 1.15
C SER A 55 24.15 15.62 0.42
N ARG A 56 23.78 14.59 -0.37
CA ARG A 56 24.73 13.65 -1.01
C ARG A 56 24.67 13.63 -2.53
N VAL A 57 23.67 14.25 -3.17
CA VAL A 57 23.44 14.16 -4.62
C VAL A 57 23.03 15.52 -5.17
N ALA A 58 23.70 15.96 -6.24
CA ALA A 58 23.36 17.18 -6.97
C ALA A 58 21.87 17.17 -7.40
N PRO A 59 21.18 18.33 -7.38
CA PRO A 59 19.76 18.40 -7.71
C PRO A 59 19.53 17.88 -9.13
N LYS A 60 18.92 16.69 -9.27
CA LYS A 60 18.48 16.19 -10.56
C LYS A 60 17.37 17.12 -11.06
N THR A 61 17.56 17.69 -12.24
CA THR A 61 16.53 18.48 -12.93
C THR A 61 15.26 17.65 -13.06
N ARG A 62 14.18 18.12 -12.43
CA ARG A 62 12.83 17.55 -12.59
C ARG A 62 12.47 17.59 -14.07
N VAL A 63 12.31 16.42 -14.67
CA VAL A 63 11.52 16.31 -15.89
C VAL A 63 10.06 16.35 -15.43
N PRO A 64 9.24 17.34 -15.83
CA PRO A 64 7.83 17.37 -15.50
C PRO A 64 7.19 16.08 -16.01
N THR A 65 6.68 15.26 -15.10
CA THR A 65 5.90 14.08 -15.50
C THR A 65 4.64 14.59 -16.21
N ARG A 66 4.37 14.07 -17.41
CA ARG A 66 3.23 14.48 -18.26
C ARG A 66 1.84 14.24 -17.62
N HIS A 67 1.79 13.60 -16.45
CA HIS A 67 0.57 13.30 -15.72
C HIS A 67 0.53 14.15 -14.46
N GLY A 68 -0.57 14.89 -14.25
CA GLY A 68 -0.70 15.77 -13.09
C GLY A 68 -0.49 15.05 -11.75
N PRO A 69 0.09 15.73 -10.74
CA PRO A 69 0.54 15.14 -9.46
C PRO A 69 -0.59 14.47 -8.65
N TRP A 70 -1.84 14.77 -8.99
CA TRP A 70 -3.05 14.34 -8.32
C TRP A 70 -3.36 12.86 -8.52
N LEU A 71 -3.10 12.31 -9.71
CA LEU A 71 -3.57 10.94 -10.02
C LEU A 71 -2.80 9.87 -9.24
N PRO A 72 -1.45 9.87 -9.17
CA PRO A 72 -0.73 8.93 -8.32
C PRO A 72 -1.04 9.12 -6.82
N ALA A 73 -1.22 10.36 -6.36
CA ALA A 73 -1.63 10.64 -4.98
C ALA A 73 -3.04 10.08 -4.68
N ALA A 74 -3.99 10.24 -5.60
CA ALA A 74 -5.32 9.68 -5.47
C ALA A 74 -5.29 8.15 -5.46
N LEU A 75 -4.49 7.50 -6.31
CA LEU A 75 -4.32 6.04 -6.29
C LEU A 75 -3.70 5.56 -4.98
N LEU A 76 -2.72 6.28 -4.45
CA LEU A 76 -2.12 5.99 -3.14
C LEU A 76 -3.15 6.10 -2.02
N PHE A 77 -4.01 7.12 -2.06
CA PHE A 77 -5.08 7.30 -1.10
C PHE A 77 -6.17 6.20 -1.21
N ILE A 78 -6.63 5.89 -2.43
CA ILE A 78 -7.62 4.83 -2.71
C ILE A 78 -7.02 3.44 -2.43
N TYR A 79 -5.70 3.30 -2.40
CA TYR A 79 -5.05 2.15 -1.77
C TYR A 79 -5.23 2.20 -0.24
N ALA A 80 -4.73 3.25 0.41
CA ALA A 80 -4.54 3.28 1.86
C ALA A 80 -5.85 3.25 2.65
N ALA A 81 -6.87 4.02 2.25
CA ALA A 81 -8.11 4.11 3.00
C ALA A 81 -8.93 2.79 2.93
N PRO A 82 -9.33 2.28 1.75
CA PRO A 82 -10.01 0.99 1.65
C PRO A 82 -9.23 -0.17 2.28
N PHE A 83 -7.90 -0.17 2.21
CA PHE A 83 -7.06 -1.15 2.90
C PHE A 83 -7.26 -1.15 4.42
N SER A 84 -7.25 0.03 5.05
CA SER A 84 -7.53 0.17 6.48
C SER A 84 -8.96 -0.25 6.82
N PHE A 85 -9.96 0.19 6.06
CA PHE A 85 -11.35 -0.21 6.31
C PHE A 85 -11.61 -1.71 6.10
N ALA A 86 -10.90 -2.35 5.18
CA ALA A 86 -11.00 -3.78 4.94
C ALA A 86 -10.52 -4.60 6.15
N TYR A 87 -9.45 -4.18 6.83
CA TYR A 87 -8.89 -4.91 7.98
C TYR A 87 -9.72 -4.85 9.26
N ILE A 88 -10.73 -3.98 9.33
CA ILE A 88 -11.77 -4.07 10.37
C ILE A 88 -12.55 -5.40 10.23
N ARG A 89 -12.72 -5.90 9.01
CA ARG A 89 -13.58 -7.06 8.69
C ARG A 89 -12.81 -8.31 8.26
N LEU A 90 -11.61 -8.14 7.72
CA LEU A 90 -10.80 -9.24 7.18
C LEU A 90 -9.64 -9.60 8.09
N SER A 91 -9.35 -10.90 8.22
CA SER A 91 -8.10 -11.39 8.81
C SER A 91 -6.88 -10.88 8.03
N ALA A 92 -5.70 -10.85 8.66
CA ALA A 92 -4.46 -10.47 7.99
C ALA A 92 -4.21 -11.34 6.74
N GLY A 93 -4.39 -12.67 6.86
CA GLY A 93 -4.19 -13.63 5.78
C GLY A 93 -5.18 -13.47 4.63
N THR A 94 -6.48 -13.39 4.93
CA THR A 94 -7.52 -13.20 3.90
C THR A 94 -7.36 -11.86 3.18
N GLY A 95 -7.08 -10.78 3.92
CA GLY A 95 -6.83 -9.48 3.34
C GLY A 95 -5.60 -9.48 2.44
N ALA A 96 -4.50 -10.09 2.89
CA ALA A 96 -3.27 -10.20 2.11
C ALA A 96 -3.50 -10.96 0.78
N LEU A 97 -4.25 -12.06 0.80
CA LEU A 97 -4.60 -12.80 -0.42
C LEU A 97 -5.30 -11.97 -1.46
N ILE A 98 -6.39 -11.32 -1.06
CA ILE A 98 -7.20 -10.52 -1.97
C ILE A 98 -6.34 -9.37 -2.51
N LEU A 99 -5.61 -8.68 -1.62
CA LEU A 99 -4.74 -7.58 -2.00
C LEU A 99 -3.69 -8.02 -3.03
N PHE A 100 -2.89 -9.04 -2.72
CA PHE A 100 -1.81 -9.47 -3.58
C PHE A 100 -2.31 -10.08 -4.88
N ALA A 101 -3.40 -10.85 -4.86
CA ALA A 101 -4.02 -11.36 -6.08
C ALA A 101 -4.44 -10.21 -7.01
N CYS A 102 -5.08 -9.17 -6.48
CA CYS A 102 -5.47 -7.99 -7.26
C CYS A 102 -4.27 -7.18 -7.75
N VAL A 103 -3.23 -6.99 -6.93
CA VAL A 103 -1.98 -6.32 -7.34
C VAL A 103 -1.32 -7.08 -8.49
N GLN A 104 -1.16 -8.40 -8.35
CA GLN A 104 -0.52 -9.23 -9.37
C GLN A 104 -1.33 -9.27 -10.66
N ALA A 105 -2.65 -9.43 -10.59
CA ALA A 105 -3.52 -9.36 -11.76
C ALA A 105 -3.40 -8.01 -12.47
N THR A 106 -3.38 -6.90 -11.72
CA THR A 106 -3.23 -5.55 -12.28
C THR A 106 -1.89 -5.37 -12.98
N MET A 107 -0.80 -5.81 -12.34
CA MET A 107 0.54 -5.73 -12.92
C MET A 107 0.70 -6.61 -14.16
N LEU A 108 0.15 -7.83 -14.13
CA LEU A 108 0.16 -8.77 -15.26
C LEU A 108 -0.60 -8.20 -16.46
N ILE A 109 -1.81 -7.68 -16.24
CA ILE A 109 -2.59 -7.01 -17.30
C ILE A 109 -1.82 -5.81 -17.85
N GLY A 110 -1.17 -5.04 -16.98
CA GLY A 110 -0.30 -3.92 -17.37
C GLY A 110 0.86 -4.37 -18.28
N ALA A 111 1.58 -5.42 -17.88
CA ALA A 111 2.71 -5.98 -18.61
C ALA A 111 2.30 -6.53 -20.00
N ILE A 112 1.17 -7.25 -20.07
CA ILE A 112 0.62 -7.75 -21.33
C ILE A 112 0.28 -6.58 -22.26
N ARG A 113 -0.35 -5.52 -21.74
CA ARG A 113 -0.71 -4.33 -22.54
C ARG A 113 0.50 -3.53 -23.01
N SER A 114 1.60 -3.55 -22.28
CA SER A 114 2.85 -2.89 -22.69
C SER A 114 3.69 -3.74 -23.65
N GLY A 115 3.26 -4.95 -24.00
CA GLY A 115 4.01 -5.87 -24.86
C GLY A 115 5.24 -6.47 -24.19
N GLU A 116 5.31 -6.46 -22.85
CA GLU A 116 6.40 -7.14 -22.12
C GLU A 116 6.25 -8.65 -22.32
N ARG A 117 7.35 -9.31 -22.66
CA ARG A 117 7.38 -10.76 -22.86
C ARG A 117 7.44 -11.43 -21.49
N PHE A 118 6.29 -11.91 -21.04
CA PHE A 118 6.17 -12.66 -19.80
C PHE A 118 7.04 -13.91 -19.86
N GLN A 119 8.06 -14.00 -19.00
CA GLN A 119 8.93 -15.16 -18.98
C GLN A 119 8.22 -16.32 -18.27
N TRP A 120 8.34 -17.53 -18.79
CA TRP A 120 7.71 -18.72 -18.21
C TRP A 120 8.05 -18.91 -16.72
N LEU A 121 9.26 -18.53 -16.30
CA LEU A 121 9.69 -18.57 -14.91
C LEU A 121 8.93 -17.57 -14.01
N GLU A 122 8.53 -16.41 -14.52
CA GLU A 122 7.72 -15.43 -13.78
C GLU A 122 6.33 -16.01 -13.49
N GLY A 123 5.76 -16.73 -14.46
CA GLY A 123 4.48 -17.43 -14.31
C GLY A 123 4.54 -18.54 -13.27
N ILE A 124 5.59 -19.35 -13.28
CA ILE A 124 5.81 -20.38 -12.26
C ILE A 124 5.99 -19.74 -10.87
N GLY A 125 6.80 -18.70 -10.76
CA GLY A 125 7.00 -17.97 -9.50
C GLY A 125 5.70 -17.40 -8.95
N LEU A 126 4.87 -16.80 -9.81
CA LEU A 126 3.55 -16.30 -9.45
C LEU A 126 2.62 -17.43 -9.00
N ALA A 127 2.58 -18.54 -9.73
CA ALA A 127 1.76 -19.70 -9.37
C ALA A 127 2.16 -20.28 -8.00
N ILE A 128 3.46 -20.45 -7.75
CA ILE A 128 3.98 -20.93 -6.45
C ILE A 128 3.62 -19.94 -5.33
N ALA A 129 3.77 -18.63 -5.56
CA ALA A 129 3.43 -17.61 -4.56
C ALA A 129 1.94 -17.63 -4.22
N LEU A 130 1.06 -17.71 -5.22
CA LEU A 130 -0.39 -17.81 -5.02
C LEU A 130 -0.78 -19.14 -4.35
N ALA A 131 -0.15 -20.26 -4.73
CA ALA A 131 -0.38 -21.56 -4.11
C ALA A 131 0.07 -21.59 -2.64
N GLY A 132 1.25 -21.07 -2.34
CA GLY A 132 1.75 -20.96 -0.96
C GLY A 132 0.87 -20.07 -0.10
N LEU A 133 0.41 -18.94 -0.65
CA LEU A 133 -0.48 -18.02 0.06
C LEU A 133 -1.88 -18.60 0.28
N THR A 134 -2.44 -19.34 -0.69
CA THR A 134 -3.73 -20.04 -0.55
C THR A 134 -3.65 -21.20 0.42
N TYR A 135 -2.55 -21.96 0.42
CA TYR A 135 -2.30 -23.00 1.42
C TYR A 135 -2.22 -22.43 2.84
N LEU A 136 -1.48 -21.34 3.03
CA LEU A 136 -1.29 -20.69 4.33
C LEU A 136 -2.62 -20.24 4.98
N VAL A 137 -3.63 -19.89 4.17
CA VAL A 137 -4.95 -19.48 4.68
C VAL A 137 -6.01 -20.56 4.66
N SER A 138 -5.71 -21.72 4.06
CA SER A 138 -6.69 -22.79 3.85
C SER A 138 -7.40 -23.23 5.15
N PRO A 139 -6.73 -23.32 6.33
CA PRO A 139 -7.44 -23.52 7.59
C PRO A 139 -8.04 -22.18 8.07
N GLY A 140 -9.14 -21.75 7.45
CA GLY A 140 -9.80 -20.47 7.77
C GLY A 140 -10.80 -19.96 6.73
N LEU A 141 -11.04 -20.69 5.64
CA LEU A 141 -11.94 -20.30 4.54
C LEU A 141 -13.41 -20.48 4.92
N SER A 142 -13.89 -19.64 5.84
CA SER A 142 -15.28 -19.18 5.78
C SER A 142 -15.37 -18.08 4.73
N ALA A 143 -16.50 -17.97 4.02
CA ALA A 143 -16.66 -16.95 2.99
C ALA A 143 -16.37 -15.55 3.57
N PRO A 144 -15.40 -14.80 3.00
CA PRO A 144 -15.02 -13.51 3.57
C PRO A 144 -16.16 -12.49 3.40
N PRO A 145 -16.36 -11.57 4.37
CA PRO A 145 -17.39 -10.54 4.26
C PRO A 145 -17.29 -9.75 2.94
N PRO A 146 -18.36 -9.70 2.11
CA PRO A 146 -18.31 -9.14 0.76
C PRO A 146 -17.76 -7.72 0.69
N LEU A 147 -18.18 -6.85 1.62
CA LEU A 147 -17.73 -5.47 1.66
C LEU A 147 -16.25 -5.33 2.03
N GLY A 148 -15.74 -6.18 2.94
CA GLY A 148 -14.31 -6.20 3.26
C GLY A 148 -13.47 -6.65 2.05
N SER A 149 -13.93 -7.69 1.35
CA SER A 149 -13.29 -8.20 0.14
C SER A 149 -13.27 -7.16 -0.98
N ALA A 150 -14.38 -6.46 -1.22
CA ALA A 150 -14.46 -5.40 -2.23
C ALA A 150 -13.50 -4.24 -1.93
N LEU A 151 -13.46 -3.77 -0.67
CA LEU A 151 -12.52 -2.72 -0.25
C LEU A 151 -11.07 -3.14 -0.43
N MET A 152 -10.73 -4.38 -0.07
CA MET A 152 -9.37 -4.90 -0.23
C MET A 152 -8.99 -5.08 -1.71
N ALA A 153 -9.93 -5.49 -2.56
CA ALA A 153 -9.72 -5.58 -4.00
C ALA A 153 -9.47 -4.19 -4.63
N ILE A 154 -10.27 -3.18 -4.24
CA ILE A 154 -10.05 -1.78 -4.66
C ILE A 154 -8.66 -1.32 -4.24
N ALA A 155 -8.24 -1.63 -3.01
CA ALA A 155 -6.90 -1.29 -2.53
C ALA A 155 -5.81 -1.96 -3.38
N GLY A 156 -5.97 -3.24 -3.70
CA GLY A 156 -5.01 -4.01 -4.49
C GLY A 156 -4.87 -3.50 -5.93
N VAL A 157 -6.00 -3.23 -6.59
CA VAL A 157 -6.00 -2.64 -7.94
C VAL A 157 -5.35 -1.26 -7.93
N SER A 158 -5.69 -0.42 -6.96
CA SER A 158 -5.15 0.94 -6.84
C SER A 158 -3.64 0.93 -6.61
N TRP A 159 -3.15 0.04 -5.75
CA TRP A 159 -1.71 -0.16 -5.53
C TRP A 159 -0.98 -0.68 -6.77
N GLY A 160 -1.58 -1.62 -7.50
CA GLY A 160 -1.06 -2.11 -8.77
C GLY A 160 -0.92 -0.99 -9.81
N LEU A 161 -1.97 -0.18 -9.98
CA LEU A 161 -1.96 0.99 -10.87
C LEU A 161 -0.98 2.08 -10.43
N TYR A 162 -0.87 2.32 -9.12
CA TYR A 162 0.11 3.25 -8.54
C TYR A 162 1.54 2.81 -8.89
N SER A 163 1.85 1.53 -8.67
CA SER A 163 3.16 0.94 -8.94
C SER A 163 3.51 0.92 -10.42
N LEU A 164 2.55 0.61 -11.31
CA LEU A 164 2.74 0.70 -12.76
C LEU A 164 3.05 2.13 -13.22
N ARG A 165 2.40 3.14 -12.62
CA ARG A 165 2.69 4.56 -12.93
C ARG A 165 4.02 5.04 -12.37
N GLY A 166 4.49 4.49 -11.27
CA GLY A 166 5.81 4.78 -10.71
C GLY A 166 6.96 4.08 -11.43
N ARG A 167 6.66 3.10 -12.30
CA ARG A 167 7.65 2.33 -13.06
C ARG A 167 8.46 3.29 -13.96
N GLY A 168 9.78 3.24 -13.84
CA GLY A 168 10.69 4.08 -14.64
C GLY A 168 10.78 5.54 -14.19
N SER A 169 10.31 5.89 -12.98
CA SER A 169 10.51 7.23 -12.42
C SER A 169 12.01 7.57 -12.29
N ALA A 170 12.37 8.80 -12.67
CA ALA A 170 13.73 9.33 -12.57
C ALA A 170 14.11 9.74 -11.13
N ASP A 171 13.12 10.05 -10.30
CA ASP A 171 13.27 10.37 -8.87
C ASP A 171 12.15 9.67 -8.05
N PRO A 172 12.25 8.34 -7.83
CA PRO A 172 11.21 7.58 -7.12
C PRO A 172 10.97 8.06 -5.68
N LEU A 173 12.01 8.56 -5.02
CA LEU A 173 11.92 9.10 -3.66
C LEU A 173 11.14 10.41 -3.66
N GLY A 174 11.49 11.36 -4.54
CA GLY A 174 10.79 12.64 -4.67
C GLY A 174 9.34 12.48 -5.10
N ASP A 175 9.06 11.60 -6.06
CA ASP A 175 7.70 11.33 -6.55
C ASP A 175 6.83 10.72 -5.45
N THR A 176 7.34 9.70 -4.75
CA THR A 176 6.59 9.07 -3.65
C THR A 176 6.38 10.06 -2.50
N THR A 177 7.37 10.89 -2.17
CA THR A 177 7.23 11.95 -1.15
C THR A 177 6.06 12.87 -1.48
N LEU A 178 5.99 13.35 -2.73
CA LEU A 178 4.88 14.19 -3.17
C LEU A 178 3.55 13.46 -3.11
N ASN A 179 3.48 12.21 -3.57
CA ASN A 179 2.23 11.44 -3.57
C ASN A 179 1.67 11.29 -2.15
N PHE A 180 2.54 11.06 -1.15
CA PHE A 180 2.14 11.02 0.25
C PHE A 180 1.62 12.37 0.74
N ILE A 181 2.31 13.47 0.43
CA ILE A 181 1.87 14.83 0.80
C ILE A 181 0.51 15.17 0.18
N TRP A 182 0.33 14.90 -1.11
CA TRP A 182 -0.91 15.17 -1.84
C TRP A 182 -2.06 14.23 -1.45
N ALA A 183 -1.77 13.08 -0.84
CA ALA A 183 -2.78 12.20 -0.26
C ALA A 183 -3.29 12.69 1.11
N LEU A 184 -2.52 13.54 1.83
CA LEU A 184 -2.90 14.03 3.16
C LEU A 184 -4.22 14.82 3.18
N PRO A 185 -4.52 15.75 2.24
CA PRO A 185 -5.80 16.44 2.22
C PRO A 185 -7.00 15.49 2.10
N LEU A 186 -6.87 14.42 1.31
CA LEU A 186 -7.92 13.41 1.14
C LEU A 186 -8.10 12.58 2.43
N ALA A 187 -6.98 12.20 3.07
CA ALA A 187 -7.00 11.48 4.34
C ALA A 187 -7.57 12.32 5.49
N LEU A 188 -7.19 13.60 5.54
CA LEU A 188 -7.72 14.56 6.51
C LEU A 188 -9.22 14.75 6.30
N PHE A 189 -9.68 14.90 5.06
CA PHE A 189 -11.11 15.03 4.75
C PHE A 189 -11.90 13.81 5.26
N VAL A 190 -11.44 12.59 4.99
CA VAL A 190 -12.11 11.38 5.50
C VAL A 190 -12.07 11.28 7.01
N SER A 191 -10.96 11.64 7.65
CA SER A 191 -10.84 11.68 9.12
C SER A 191 -11.81 12.70 9.74
N LEU A 192 -11.94 13.89 9.15
CA LEU A 192 -12.88 14.93 9.61
C LEU A 192 -14.34 14.48 9.46
N VAL A 193 -14.70 13.83 8.36
CA VAL A 193 -16.05 13.27 8.16
C VAL A 193 -16.34 12.15 9.16
N ALA A 194 -15.32 11.34 9.49
CA ALA A 194 -15.43 10.24 10.45
C ALA A 194 -15.25 10.66 11.92
N VAL A 195 -15.04 11.96 12.22
CA VAL A 195 -14.59 12.43 13.54
C VAL A 195 -15.51 12.06 14.70
N ARG A 196 -16.82 11.94 14.45
CA ARG A 196 -17.82 11.60 15.47
C ARG A 196 -17.67 10.19 16.04
N GLY A 197 -16.93 9.31 15.37
CA GLY A 197 -16.58 7.97 15.84
C GLY A 197 -15.08 7.77 16.05
N ALA A 198 -14.30 8.86 16.16
CA ALA A 198 -12.86 8.78 16.28
C ALA A 198 -12.45 8.10 17.58
N HIS A 199 -11.58 7.11 17.46
CA HIS A 199 -10.97 6.41 18.59
C HIS A 199 -9.48 6.26 18.30
N LEU A 200 -8.65 6.86 19.15
CA LEU A 200 -7.20 6.81 19.02
C LEU A 200 -6.60 6.39 20.37
N SER A 201 -6.12 5.14 20.46
CA SER A 201 -5.29 4.72 21.58
C SER A 201 -3.80 5.03 21.30
N PRO A 202 -2.98 5.28 22.34
CA PRO A 202 -1.53 5.45 22.17
C PRO A 202 -0.87 4.27 21.47
N ARG A 203 -1.35 3.04 21.76
CA ARG A 203 -0.89 1.82 21.11
C ARG A 203 -1.27 1.78 19.64
N GLY A 204 -2.49 2.20 19.30
CA GLY A 204 -2.95 2.32 17.91
C GLY A 204 -2.14 3.33 17.11
N ILE A 205 -1.77 4.47 17.70
CA ILE A 205 -0.88 5.45 17.08
C ILE A 205 0.51 4.86 16.84
N ALA A 206 1.10 4.20 17.85
CA ALA A 206 2.42 3.57 17.72
C ALA A 206 2.45 2.53 16.59
N LEU A 207 1.40 1.69 16.49
CA LEU A 207 1.25 0.72 15.41
C LEU A 207 1.03 1.38 14.04
N ALA A 208 0.40 2.56 13.98
CA ALA A 208 0.18 3.29 12.74
C ALA A 208 1.46 3.95 12.21
N THR A 209 2.36 4.36 13.11
CA THR A 209 3.66 5.00 12.79
C THR A 209 4.80 4.01 12.52
N ALA A 210 4.61 2.74 12.84
CA ALA A 210 5.57 1.65 12.60
C ALA A 210 5.49 1.12 11.16
#